data_AF-A0A3B9A6D4-F1
#
_entry.id   AF-A0A3B9A6D4-F1
#
_cell.length_a   1.000
_cell.length_b   1.000
_cell.length_c   1.000
_cell.angle_alpha   90.00
_cell.angle_beta   90.00
_cell.angle_gamma   90.00
#
_symmetry.space_group_name_H-M   'P 1'
#
loop_
_entity.id
_entity.type
_entity.pdbx_description
1 polymer ?
#
loop_
_entity_poly.entity_id
_entity_poly.type
_entity_poly.pdbx_seq_one_letter_code
_entity_poly.pdbx_strand_id
1 'polypeptide(L)'
;MNNEKQAHFIPFHAINEFMLPEYRLKLLQEVFGNFDRLSDQRQSAINRLVKKHVKVAGFRNSVLAPATLKSRAAVSAFERSPEMVAQICQAWFELHTDLAARVVDFLKTRGWEVLPVEADRSVLPGFLTRWPEKDNFVALDDAFAQTYPEDTTHEYDLNMMIVWVSGRLPVELVGEDDTKPEVSIEGEG
;
A
#
# COMPACT_ATOMS: atom_id res chain seq x y z
N MET A 1 2.23 32.47 15.97
CA MET A 1 0.91 31.99 15.51
C MET A 1 1.01 31.73 14.02
N ASN A 2 0.34 30.67 13.55
CA ASN A 2 0.41 29.97 12.26
C ASN A 2 1.65 29.09 12.05
N ASN A 3 1.53 27.84 12.52
CA ASN A 3 2.24 26.73 11.92
C ASN A 3 1.15 25.84 11.30
N GLU A 4 0.70 26.20 10.10
CA GLU A 4 -0.21 25.37 9.31
C GLU A 4 0.51 24.04 9.04
N LYS A 5 0.13 22.98 9.75
CA LYS A 5 0.69 21.64 9.56
C LYS A 5 0.14 21.07 8.26
N GLN A 6 0.70 21.50 7.12
CA GLN A 6 0.36 20.92 5.82
C GLN A 6 0.69 19.43 5.81
N ALA A 7 -0.24 18.62 5.28
CA ALA A 7 -0.03 17.19 5.12
C ALA A 7 1.15 16.95 4.16
N HIS A 8 2.23 16.35 4.68
CA HIS A 8 3.40 15.99 3.89
C HIS A 8 3.22 14.59 3.30
N PHE A 9 3.27 14.51 1.97
CA PHE A 9 3.18 13.26 1.23
C PHE A 9 4.54 12.87 0.64
N ILE A 10 4.88 11.60 0.79
CA ILE A 10 6.02 10.97 0.11
C ILE A 10 5.52 9.99 -0.96
N PRO A 11 6.23 9.85 -2.09
CA PRO A 11 5.76 9.03 -3.19
C PRO A 11 5.64 7.55 -2.80
N PHE A 12 4.71 6.82 -3.43
CA PHE A 12 4.45 5.42 -3.08
C PHE A 12 5.67 4.49 -3.16
N HIS A 13 6.65 4.76 -4.03
CA HIS A 13 7.86 3.94 -4.08
C HIS A 13 8.76 4.08 -2.85
N ALA A 14 8.49 5.01 -1.93
CA ALA A 14 9.17 5.10 -0.64
C ALA A 14 8.92 3.87 0.26
N ILE A 15 7.83 3.12 0.05
CA ILE A 15 7.59 1.86 0.78
C ILE A 15 8.71 0.83 0.58
N ASN A 16 9.47 0.93 -0.51
CA ASN A 16 10.57 0.02 -0.81
C ASN A 16 11.69 0.09 0.25
N GLU A 17 11.82 1.19 1.00
CA GLU A 17 12.75 1.31 2.12
C GLU A 17 12.35 0.45 3.32
N PHE A 18 11.06 0.14 3.45
CA PHE A 18 10.49 -0.64 4.54
C PHE A 18 10.17 -2.09 4.12
N MET A 19 10.41 -2.44 2.86
CA MET A 19 10.00 -3.71 2.27
C MET A 19 11.20 -4.55 1.86
N LEU A 20 11.24 -5.80 2.32
CA LEU A 20 12.27 -6.76 1.91
C LEU A 20 12.21 -7.04 0.40
N PRO A 21 13.35 -7.17 -0.31
CA PRO A 21 13.38 -7.48 -1.74
C PRO A 21 12.58 -8.72 -2.12
N GLU A 22 12.61 -9.76 -1.29
CA GLU A 22 11.91 -11.03 -1.51
C GLU A 22 10.39 -10.84 -1.39
N TYR A 23 9.96 -9.99 -0.45
CA TYR A 23 8.56 -9.65 -0.28
C TYR A 23 8.02 -8.83 -1.46
N ARG A 24 8.81 -7.87 -1.99
CA ARG A 24 8.46 -7.15 -3.24
C ARG A 24 8.21 -8.12 -4.38
N LEU A 25 9.08 -9.13 -4.55
CA LEU A 25 8.93 -10.14 -5.58
C LEU A 25 7.70 -11.01 -5.33
N LYS A 26 7.46 -11.47 -4.10
CA LYS A 26 6.27 -12.23 -3.71
C LYS A 26 5.00 -11.48 -4.10
N LEU A 27 4.93 -10.19 -3.76
CA LEU A 27 3.77 -9.35 -4.02
C LEU A 27 3.51 -9.17 -5.52
N LEU A 28 4.56 -8.92 -6.31
CA LEU A 28 4.45 -8.87 -7.78
C LEU A 28 4.00 -10.22 -8.36
N GLN A 29 4.54 -11.34 -7.86
CA GLN A 29 4.17 -12.68 -8.31
C GLN A 29 2.71 -12.99 -8.03
N GLU A 30 2.23 -12.62 -6.86
CA GLU A 30 0.84 -12.81 -6.46
C GLU A 30 -0.13 -12.01 -7.33
N VAL A 31 0.15 -10.71 -7.52
CA VAL A 31 -0.66 -9.82 -8.35
C VAL A 31 -0.69 -10.27 -9.81
N PHE A 32 0.47 -10.62 -10.39
CA PHE A 32 0.50 -11.11 -11.77
C PHE A 32 -0.02 -12.54 -11.92
N GLY A 33 0.04 -13.36 -10.87
CA GLY A 33 -0.48 -14.72 -10.85
C GLY A 33 -2.00 -14.79 -10.74
N ASN A 34 -2.62 -13.78 -10.13
CA ASN A 34 -4.08 -13.65 -9.96
C ASN A 34 -4.66 -12.49 -10.78
N PHE A 35 -4.00 -12.12 -11.87
CA PHE A 35 -4.28 -10.90 -12.61
C PHE A 35 -5.71 -10.84 -13.18
N ASP A 36 -6.25 -12.00 -13.56
CA ASP A 36 -7.60 -12.19 -14.08
C ASP A 36 -8.71 -12.00 -13.02
N ARG A 37 -8.36 -12.04 -11.73
CA ARG A 37 -9.27 -11.78 -10.61
C ARG A 37 -9.41 -10.30 -10.28
N LEU A 38 -8.56 -9.45 -10.85
CA LEU A 38 -8.58 -8.00 -10.65
C LEU A 38 -9.68 -7.35 -11.49
N SER A 39 -10.11 -6.16 -11.10
CA SER A 39 -11.03 -5.35 -11.92
C SER A 39 -10.43 -5.00 -13.29
N ASP A 40 -11.28 -4.86 -14.32
CA ASP A 40 -10.83 -4.49 -15.69
C ASP A 40 -10.05 -3.17 -15.73
N GLN A 41 -10.43 -2.23 -14.87
CA GLN A 41 -9.74 -0.96 -14.70
C GLN A 41 -8.33 -1.18 -14.17
N ARG A 42 -8.17 -1.99 -13.11
CA ARG A 42 -6.87 -2.34 -12.52
C ARG A 42 -5.98 -3.08 -13.51
N GLN A 43 -6.54 -4.07 -14.21
CA GLN A 43 -5.82 -4.80 -15.25
C GLN A 43 -5.32 -3.87 -16.36
N SER A 44 -6.16 -2.95 -16.82
CA SER A 44 -5.81 -1.99 -17.87
C SER A 44 -4.72 -1.01 -17.43
N ALA A 45 -4.80 -0.51 -16.20
CA ALA A 45 -3.80 0.41 -15.64
C ALA A 45 -2.43 -0.27 -15.49
N ILE A 46 -2.38 -1.46 -14.89
CA ILE A 46 -1.14 -2.23 -14.75
C ILE A 46 -0.56 -2.59 -16.12
N ASN A 47 -1.39 -3.01 -17.08
CA ASN A 47 -0.91 -3.35 -18.43
C ASN A 47 -0.28 -2.15 -19.16
N ARG A 48 -0.81 -0.92 -18.97
CA ARG A 48 -0.14 0.29 -19.49
C ARG A 48 1.25 0.47 -18.89
N LEU A 49 1.37 0.31 -17.58
CA LEU A 49 2.64 0.45 -16.88
C LEU A 49 3.65 -0.63 -17.28
N VAL A 50 3.20 -1.88 -17.43
CA VAL A 50 4.02 -2.99 -17.92
C VAL A 50 4.56 -2.68 -19.32
N LYS A 51 3.72 -2.19 -20.24
CA LYS A 51 4.18 -1.79 -21.59
C LYS A 51 5.22 -0.66 -21.55
N LYS A 52 5.06 0.29 -20.64
CA LYS A 52 5.89 1.49 -20.54
C LYS A 52 7.24 1.23 -19.84
N HIS A 53 7.24 0.41 -18.79
CA HIS A 53 8.37 0.33 -17.86
C HIS A 53 9.00 -1.06 -17.75
N VAL A 54 8.36 -2.12 -18.21
CA VAL A 54 8.83 -3.49 -18.02
C VAL A 54 9.29 -4.11 -19.33
N LYS A 55 10.53 -4.61 -19.35
CA LYS A 55 11.09 -5.33 -20.49
C LYS A 55 11.38 -6.78 -20.11
N VAL A 56 10.65 -7.72 -20.70
CA VAL A 56 10.88 -9.16 -20.49
C VAL A 56 11.67 -9.72 -21.67
N ALA A 57 12.83 -10.32 -21.40
CA ALA A 57 13.64 -10.95 -22.44
C ALA A 57 12.84 -12.04 -23.19
N GLY A 58 12.92 -12.02 -24.52
CA GLY A 58 12.15 -12.94 -25.39
C GLY A 58 10.73 -12.49 -25.72
N PHE A 59 10.24 -11.36 -25.16
CA PHE A 59 8.89 -10.86 -25.41
C PHE A 59 8.93 -9.48 -26.06
N ARG A 60 8.31 -9.37 -27.25
CA ARG A 60 8.06 -8.05 -27.88
C ARG A 60 7.01 -7.25 -27.12
N ASN A 61 6.04 -7.95 -26.52
CA ASN A 61 5.02 -7.36 -25.66
C ASN A 61 5.09 -8.01 -24.28
N SER A 62 5.69 -7.29 -23.31
CA SER A 62 5.87 -7.75 -21.94
C SER A 62 4.55 -8.11 -21.23
N VAL A 63 3.40 -7.59 -21.68
CA VAL A 63 2.09 -7.95 -21.11
C VAL A 63 1.76 -9.44 -21.32
N LEU A 64 2.22 -10.03 -22.43
CA LEU A 64 1.97 -11.42 -22.76
C LEU A 64 2.97 -12.38 -22.10
N ALA A 65 3.93 -11.86 -21.33
CA ALA A 65 4.89 -12.68 -20.63
C ALA A 65 4.23 -13.48 -19.49
N PRO A 66 4.70 -14.71 -19.21
CA PRO A 66 4.31 -15.47 -18.03
C PRO A 66 4.48 -14.66 -16.74
N ALA A 67 3.55 -14.84 -15.79
CA ALA A 67 3.51 -14.08 -14.54
C ALA A 67 4.87 -14.06 -13.83
N THR A 68 5.54 -15.21 -13.68
CA THR A 68 6.85 -15.30 -13.01
C THR A 68 7.93 -14.47 -13.68
N LEU A 69 8.01 -14.50 -15.02
CA LEU A 69 9.01 -13.72 -15.77
C LEU A 69 8.69 -12.22 -15.72
N LYS A 70 7.41 -11.88 -15.85
CA LYS A 70 6.91 -10.51 -15.74
C LYS A 70 7.21 -9.92 -14.36
N SER A 71 6.99 -10.70 -13.30
CA SER A 71 7.25 -10.29 -11.91
C SER A 71 8.71 -9.91 -11.69
N ARG A 72 9.64 -10.79 -12.10
CA ARG A 72 11.08 -10.53 -11.99
C ARG A 72 11.50 -9.30 -12.78
N ALA A 73 10.98 -9.14 -14.00
CA ALA A 73 11.29 -7.97 -14.82
C ALA A 73 10.67 -6.67 -14.30
N ALA A 74 9.58 -6.76 -13.53
CA ALA A 74 8.85 -5.61 -12.98
C ALA A 74 9.48 -5.03 -11.71
N VAL A 75 10.38 -5.75 -11.03
CA VAL A 75 11.01 -5.29 -9.77
C VAL A 75 11.61 -3.89 -9.90
N SER A 76 12.46 -3.65 -10.91
CA SER A 76 13.09 -2.33 -11.09
C SER A 76 12.08 -1.21 -11.40
N ALA A 77 10.97 -1.54 -12.08
CA ALA A 77 9.88 -0.59 -12.32
C ALA A 77 9.12 -0.28 -11.03
N PHE A 78 8.85 -1.29 -10.20
CA PHE A 78 8.23 -1.14 -8.89
C PHE A 78 9.10 -0.31 -7.93
N GLU A 79 10.42 -0.49 -7.96
CA GLU A 79 11.34 0.27 -7.08
C GLU A 79 11.41 1.77 -7.41
N ARG A 80 11.07 2.15 -8.65
CA ARG A 80 11.32 3.52 -9.18
C ARG A 80 10.07 4.30 -9.55
N SER A 81 8.95 3.62 -9.81
CA SER A 81 7.74 4.26 -10.30
C SER A 81 6.69 4.31 -9.18
N PRO A 82 6.36 5.51 -8.64
CA PRO A 82 5.28 5.66 -7.68
C PRO A 82 3.96 5.08 -8.21
N GLU A 83 3.65 5.30 -9.49
CA GLU A 83 2.43 4.81 -10.12
C GLU A 83 2.40 3.27 -10.19
N MET A 84 3.55 2.63 -10.46
CA MET A 84 3.65 1.16 -10.44
C MET A 84 3.36 0.61 -9.05
N VAL A 85 3.96 1.19 -8.01
CA VAL A 85 3.70 0.76 -6.63
C VAL A 85 2.25 0.95 -6.27
N ALA A 86 1.67 2.13 -6.54
CA ALA A 86 0.27 2.41 -6.25
C ALA A 86 -0.68 1.37 -6.86
N GLN A 87 -0.49 1.06 -8.15
CA GLN A 87 -1.35 0.11 -8.86
C GLN A 87 -1.15 -1.33 -8.38
N ILE A 88 0.07 -1.73 -8.07
CA ILE A 88 0.37 -3.08 -7.58
C ILE A 88 -0.10 -3.28 -6.14
N CYS A 89 0.12 -2.33 -5.24
CA CYS A 89 -0.39 -2.40 -3.86
C CYS A 89 -1.92 -2.42 -3.82
N GLN A 90 -2.57 -1.58 -4.64
CA GLN A 90 -4.03 -1.58 -4.73
C GLN A 90 -4.58 -2.87 -5.34
N ALA A 91 -3.91 -3.45 -6.34
CA ALA A 91 -4.28 -4.77 -6.85
C ALA A 91 -4.14 -5.85 -5.78
N TRP A 92 -3.04 -5.83 -5.01
CA TRP A 92 -2.85 -6.76 -3.91
C TRP A 92 -3.94 -6.60 -2.84
N PHE A 93 -4.31 -5.36 -2.51
CA PHE A 93 -5.44 -5.06 -1.64
C PHE A 93 -6.77 -5.64 -2.17
N GLU A 94 -7.06 -5.48 -3.46
CA GLU A 94 -8.27 -6.05 -4.11
C GLU A 94 -8.31 -7.58 -4.02
N LEU A 95 -7.17 -8.25 -3.96
CA LEU A 95 -7.08 -9.70 -3.78
C LEU A 95 -7.24 -10.16 -2.31
N HIS A 96 -7.16 -9.23 -1.34
CA HIS A 96 -7.12 -9.50 0.10
C HIS A 96 -8.17 -8.69 0.88
N THR A 97 -9.37 -8.53 0.32
CA THR A 97 -10.44 -7.71 0.91
C THR A 97 -10.87 -8.18 2.29
N ASP A 98 -10.83 -9.49 2.58
CA ASP A 98 -11.13 -10.02 3.92
C ASP A 98 -10.11 -9.55 4.96
N LEU A 99 -8.81 -9.56 4.62
CA LEU A 99 -7.76 -9.04 5.49
C LEU A 99 -7.89 -7.52 5.62
N ALA A 100 -8.19 -6.82 4.53
CA ALA A 100 -8.40 -5.37 4.53
C ALA A 100 -9.52 -4.95 5.48
N ALA A 101 -10.65 -5.65 5.45
CA ALA A 101 -11.78 -5.39 6.34
C ALA A 101 -11.37 -5.53 7.82
N ARG A 102 -10.70 -6.65 8.18
CA ARG A 102 -10.20 -6.86 9.54
C ARG A 102 -9.21 -5.79 9.98
N VAL A 103 -8.28 -5.41 9.11
CA VAL A 103 -7.27 -4.38 9.41
C VAL A 103 -7.91 -3.00 9.56
N VAL A 104 -8.91 -2.64 8.74
CA VAL A 104 -9.66 -1.38 8.91
C VAL A 104 -10.36 -1.34 10.26
N ASP A 105 -11.08 -2.40 10.62
CA ASP A 105 -11.80 -2.47 11.90
C ASP A 105 -10.82 -2.40 13.08
N PHE A 106 -9.73 -3.16 13.00
CA PHE A 106 -8.64 -3.13 13.98
C PHE A 106 -8.10 -1.72 14.19
N LEU A 107 -7.67 -1.05 13.11
CA LEU A 107 -7.09 0.30 13.19
C LEU A 107 -8.09 1.33 13.74
N LYS A 108 -9.38 1.23 13.38
CA LYS A 108 -10.43 2.08 13.95
C LYS A 108 -10.59 1.90 15.46
N THR A 109 -10.51 0.67 15.98
CA THR A 109 -10.57 0.45 17.44
C THR A 109 -9.39 1.09 18.19
N ARG A 110 -8.27 1.32 17.49
CA ARG A 110 -7.08 2.01 18.00
C ARG A 110 -7.09 3.52 17.78
N GLY A 111 -8.17 4.06 17.20
CA GLY A 111 -8.35 5.50 16.98
C GLY A 111 -7.68 6.02 15.70
N TRP A 112 -7.33 5.15 14.75
CA TRP A 112 -6.80 5.59 13.46
C TRP A 112 -7.91 6.12 12.56
N GLU A 113 -7.62 7.24 11.90
CA GLU A 113 -8.40 7.73 10.78
C GLU A 113 -7.94 7.05 9.50
N VAL A 114 -8.79 6.18 8.96
CA VAL A 114 -8.54 5.43 7.73
C VAL A 114 -9.66 5.69 6.73
N LEU A 115 -9.31 5.72 5.44
CA LEU A 115 -10.30 5.80 4.37
C LEU A 115 -11.21 4.56 4.37
N PRO A 116 -12.43 4.64 3.80
CA PRO A 116 -13.28 3.47 3.58
C PRO A 116 -12.54 2.33 2.86
N VAL A 117 -12.96 1.09 3.09
CA VAL A 117 -12.35 -0.09 2.44
C VAL A 117 -12.48 0.02 0.92
N GLU A 118 -13.57 0.61 0.44
CA GLU A 118 -13.92 0.74 -0.97
C GLU A 118 -13.15 1.87 -1.68
N ALA A 119 -12.43 2.71 -0.94
CA ALA A 119 -11.68 3.82 -1.50
C ALA A 119 -10.47 3.33 -2.32
N ASP A 120 -10.37 3.77 -3.57
CA ASP A 120 -9.17 3.55 -4.38
C ASP A 120 -8.06 4.47 -3.88
N ARG A 121 -7.09 3.89 -3.17
CA ARG A 121 -5.95 4.63 -2.61
C ARG A 121 -4.86 4.90 -3.64
N SER A 122 -4.90 4.23 -4.79
CA SER A 122 -3.91 4.43 -5.86
C SER A 122 -4.00 5.79 -6.53
N VAL A 123 -5.06 6.57 -6.27
CA VAL A 123 -5.26 7.94 -6.78
C VAL A 123 -4.70 9.01 -5.84
N LEU A 124 -4.27 8.64 -4.63
CA LEU A 124 -3.66 9.58 -3.69
C LEU A 124 -2.25 10.01 -4.17
N PRO A 125 -1.74 11.17 -3.73
CA PRO A 125 -0.41 11.64 -4.13
C PRO A 125 0.74 10.79 -3.57
N GLY A 126 0.49 10.01 -2.51
CA GLY A 126 1.50 9.17 -1.86
C GLY A 126 1.09 8.76 -0.44
N PHE A 127 2.07 8.41 0.38
CA PHE A 127 1.89 8.11 1.80
C PHE A 127 2.08 9.37 2.66
N LEU A 128 1.30 9.48 3.74
CA LEU A 128 1.58 10.40 4.83
C LEU A 128 2.79 9.91 5.64
N THR A 129 3.57 10.84 6.21
CA THR A 129 4.79 10.50 6.96
C THR A 129 4.60 10.30 8.46
N ARG A 130 3.48 10.80 9.02
CA ARG A 130 3.25 10.85 10.46
C ARG A 130 2.60 9.57 10.98
N TRP A 131 3.28 8.92 11.92
CA TRP A 131 2.92 7.62 12.47
C TRP A 131 2.82 7.68 14.00
N PRO A 132 1.74 7.18 14.62
CA PRO A 132 1.61 7.19 16.08
C PRO A 132 2.71 6.36 16.75
N GLU A 133 3.52 6.97 17.61
CA GLU A 133 4.68 6.32 18.24
C GLU A 133 4.30 5.06 19.04
N LYS A 134 3.11 5.07 19.65
CA LYS A 134 2.55 3.93 20.40
C LYS A 134 2.24 2.70 19.55
N ASP A 135 2.14 2.87 18.23
CA ASP A 135 1.68 1.85 17.28
C ASP A 135 2.82 1.39 16.35
N ASN A 136 3.99 1.07 16.90
CA ASN A 136 5.04 0.43 16.08
C ASN A 136 4.58 -0.95 15.57
N PHE A 137 5.24 -1.49 14.54
CA PHE A 137 4.83 -2.74 13.90
C PHE A 137 4.71 -3.92 14.87
N VAL A 138 5.66 -4.08 15.80
CA VAL A 138 5.60 -5.16 16.82
C VAL A 138 4.35 -5.01 17.70
N ALA A 139 4.06 -3.79 18.17
CA ALA A 139 2.89 -3.53 18.99
C ALA A 139 1.57 -3.74 18.21
N LEU A 140 1.57 -3.46 16.90
CA LEU A 140 0.41 -3.70 16.03
C LEU A 140 0.22 -5.19 15.75
N ASP A 141 1.30 -5.93 15.47
CA ASP A 141 1.29 -7.36 15.23
C ASP A 141 0.76 -8.10 16.48
N ASP A 142 1.30 -7.80 17.66
CA ASP A 142 0.88 -8.39 18.94
C ASP A 142 -0.60 -8.09 19.25
N ALA A 143 -1.03 -6.83 19.06
CA ALA A 143 -2.40 -6.43 19.33
C ALA A 143 -3.39 -7.01 18.31
N PHE A 144 -2.99 -7.17 17.05
CA PHE A 144 -3.81 -7.81 16.04
C PHE A 144 -4.00 -9.29 16.36
N ALA A 145 -2.93 -10.01 16.72
CA ALA A 145 -3.00 -11.42 17.12
C ALA A 145 -3.87 -11.64 18.36
N GLN A 146 -3.87 -10.70 19.32
CA GLN A 146 -4.78 -10.76 20.48
C GLN A 146 -6.25 -10.54 20.08
N THR A 147 -6.50 -9.67 19.10
CA THR A 147 -7.86 -9.34 18.63
C THR A 147 -8.43 -10.45 17.74
N TYR A 148 -7.58 -11.07 16.92
CA TYR A 148 -7.94 -12.12 15.96
C TYR A 148 -7.03 -13.35 16.15
N PRO A 149 -7.18 -14.10 17.26
CA PRO A 149 -6.28 -15.20 17.61
C PRO A 149 -6.31 -16.40 16.63
N GLU A 150 -7.37 -16.52 15.84
CA GLU A 150 -7.52 -17.56 14.80
C GLU A 150 -6.95 -17.13 13.44
N ASP A 151 -6.51 -15.87 13.31
CA ASP A 151 -5.95 -15.35 12.06
C ASP A 151 -4.48 -15.80 11.93
N THR A 152 -4.16 -16.44 10.81
CA THR A 152 -2.81 -16.95 10.51
C THR A 152 -2.07 -16.11 9.47
N THR A 153 -2.49 -14.86 9.25
CA THR A 153 -1.84 -13.93 8.33
C THR A 153 -0.39 -13.72 8.75
N HIS A 154 0.51 -13.78 7.77
CA HIS A 154 1.93 -13.53 8.02
C HIS A 154 2.16 -12.04 8.35
N GLU A 155 3.06 -11.73 9.30
CA GLU A 155 3.37 -10.36 9.74
C GLU A 155 3.63 -9.38 8.58
N TYR A 156 4.38 -9.79 7.55
CA TYR A 156 4.62 -8.94 6.37
C TYR A 156 3.34 -8.59 5.58
N ASP A 157 2.39 -9.53 5.47
CA ASP A 157 1.12 -9.26 4.78
C ASP A 157 0.23 -8.35 5.65
N LEU A 158 0.22 -8.57 6.97
CA LEU A 158 -0.46 -7.68 7.91
C LEU A 158 0.11 -6.25 7.86
N ASN A 159 1.43 -6.11 8.00
CA ASN A 159 2.11 -4.81 8.00
C ASN A 159 1.96 -4.09 6.65
N MET A 160 2.01 -4.81 5.54
CA MET A 160 1.70 -4.26 4.22
C MET A 160 0.27 -3.74 4.13
N MET A 161 -0.70 -4.51 4.64
CA MET A 161 -2.10 -4.09 4.68
C MET A 161 -2.30 -2.87 5.57
N ILE A 162 -1.67 -2.80 6.76
CA ILE A 162 -1.74 -1.66 7.67
C ILE A 162 -1.21 -0.40 6.98
N VAL A 163 -0.03 -0.46 6.36
CA VAL A 163 0.57 0.67 5.63
C VAL A 163 -0.36 1.14 4.50
N TRP A 164 -0.89 0.20 3.72
CA TRP A 164 -1.76 0.55 2.60
C TRP A 164 -3.10 1.15 3.07
N VAL A 165 -3.77 0.49 4.01
CA VAL A 165 -5.09 0.91 4.53
C VAL A 165 -5.01 2.27 5.21
N SER A 166 -3.99 2.47 6.05
CA SER A 166 -3.77 3.74 6.76
C SER A 166 -3.29 4.86 5.83
N GLY A 167 -2.67 4.50 4.70
CA GLY A 167 -2.06 5.46 3.79
C GLY A 167 -0.84 6.16 4.40
N ARG A 168 -0.13 5.52 5.33
CA ARG A 168 1.00 6.11 6.07
C ARG A 168 2.24 5.23 6.05
N LEU A 169 3.40 5.86 6.16
CA LEU A 169 4.68 5.19 6.45
C LEU A 169 5.29 5.74 7.74
N PRO A 170 5.99 4.92 8.55
CA PRO A 170 6.61 5.33 9.81
C PRO A 170 7.89 6.13 9.59
N VAL A 171 7.79 7.30 8.96
CA VAL A 171 8.91 8.21 8.72
C VAL A 171 9.10 9.18 9.88
N GLU A 172 7.99 9.68 10.43
CA GLU A 172 7.96 10.58 11.57
C GLU A 172 7.09 9.97 12.67
N LEU A 173 7.72 9.53 13.76
CA LEU A 173 6.99 9.06 14.94
C LEU A 173 6.45 10.27 15.72
N VAL A 174 5.15 10.27 16.00
CA VAL A 174 4.46 11.38 16.66
C VAL A 174 3.64 10.91 17.84
N GLY A 175 3.57 11.73 18.89
CA GLY A 175 2.70 11.50 20.05
C GLY A 175 1.21 11.63 19.73
N GLU A 176 0.35 11.21 20.66
CA GLU A 176 -1.11 11.12 20.44
C GLU A 176 -1.76 12.47 20.06
N ASP A 177 -1.37 13.56 20.70
CA ASP A 177 -1.90 14.92 20.46
C ASP A 177 -1.59 15.45 19.06
N ASP A 178 -0.67 14.80 18.37
CA ASP A 178 -0.08 15.28 17.14
C ASP A 178 -0.60 14.54 15.90
N THR A 179 -1.37 13.46 16.03
CA THR A 179 -1.71 12.55 14.90
C THR A 179 -2.83 13.02 13.97
N LYS A 180 -3.56 14.09 14.31
CA LYS A 180 -4.66 14.64 13.49
C LYS A 180 -4.14 15.55 12.38
N PRO A 181 -4.42 15.29 11.09
CA PRO A 181 -4.23 16.30 10.06
C PRO A 181 -5.28 17.40 10.21
N GLU A 182 -4.86 18.64 10.47
CA GLU A 182 -5.72 19.81 10.30
C GLU A 182 -5.95 20.03 8.80
N VAL A 183 -7.06 19.51 8.28
CA VAL A 183 -7.47 19.80 6.89
C VAL A 183 -8.19 21.15 6.88
N SER A 184 -7.47 22.21 6.56
CA SER A 184 -8.06 23.50 6.21
C SER A 184 -8.74 23.38 4.84
N ILE A 185 -10.05 23.12 4.84
CA ILE A 185 -10.87 23.30 3.64
C ILE A 185 -11.23 24.79 3.60
N GLU A 186 -10.45 25.58 2.85
CA GLU A 186 -10.90 26.92 2.46
C GLU A 186 -12.11 26.76 1.55
N GLY A 187 -13.30 27.01 2.11
CA GLY A 187 -14.52 27.18 1.36
C GLY A 187 -14.46 28.54 0.65
N GLU A 188 -14.28 28.52 -0.66
CA GLU A 188 -14.59 29.68 -1.50
C GLU A 188 -16.12 29.83 -1.57
N GLY A 189 -16.60 31.01 -1.18
CA GLY A 189 -17.98 31.47 -1.32
C GLY A 189 -18.25 32.15 -2.65
#